data_AF-A0A4Q5WA09-F1
#
_entry.id   AF-A0A4Q5WA09-F1
#
_cell.length_a   1.000
_cell.length_b   1.000
_cell.length_c   1.000
_cell.angle_alpha   90.00
_cell.angle_beta   90.00
_cell.angle_gamma   90.00
#
_symmetry.space_group_name_H-M   'P 1'
#
loop_
_entity.id
_entity.type
_entity.pdbx_description
1 polymer ?
#
loop_
_entity_poly.entity_id
_entity_poly.type
_entity_poly.pdbx_seq_one_letter_code
_entity_poly.pdbx_strand_id
1 'polypeptide(L)'
;MTVTPSEPINVLDPATLAEIARVRESGVLGATGRLVELFDFLASRSADSRPPKEAEIALAVFGKADSEALRDDPVARVYIHRLRKRLDDFYLRQGMPSGVRLDIPKGDYRIVCVTPQEATLAVDDGIPEAANDDAGASKPSRKRRWGLIAAAFGAVLIGGNVAAWALLANKPEAPAQLADAGIWTDIANSKRPLLIVVGDYYMFGEYEERVKLKRLVRDFAINSKEDLVHSQRDNPGGFDQYSDVAMQYLPASAAYALADLAPVLREGRQVQVMLASELTPDRLKSDDIIYVGLLSGMGKLRDPVFSQSRFQIGESYDQIIDRKTGKMYTSEAF
;
A
#
# COMPACT_ATOMS: atom_id res chain seq x y z
N MET A 1 -61.34 -8.82 13.88
CA MET A 1 -60.58 -9.80 13.08
C MET A 1 -60.45 -9.26 11.67
N THR A 2 -59.23 -8.94 11.24
CA THR A 2 -58.68 -9.14 9.89
C THR A 2 -57.35 -8.41 9.86
N VAL A 3 -56.32 -9.09 10.37
CA VAL A 3 -54.92 -8.74 10.12
C VAL A 3 -54.65 -9.18 8.68
N THR A 4 -54.34 -8.21 7.83
CA THR A 4 -53.85 -8.41 6.46
C THR A 4 -52.56 -9.25 6.47
N PRO A 5 -52.38 -10.19 5.53
CA PRO A 5 -51.27 -11.12 5.54
C PRO A 5 -49.96 -10.44 5.15
N SER A 6 -48.92 -10.87 5.85
CA SER A 6 -47.50 -10.54 5.72
C SER A 6 -46.95 -10.71 4.30
N GLU A 7 -46.15 -9.75 3.87
CA GLU A 7 -45.25 -9.82 2.71
C GLU A 7 -44.41 -11.12 2.73
N PRO A 8 -44.11 -11.71 1.56
CA PRO A 8 -43.29 -12.91 1.49
C PRO A 8 -41.85 -12.58 1.88
N ILE A 9 -41.36 -13.22 2.95
CA ILE A 9 -39.94 -13.32 3.28
C ILE A 9 -39.26 -14.02 2.09
N ASN A 10 -38.46 -13.28 1.35
CA ASN A 10 -37.75 -13.76 0.17
C ASN A 10 -36.58 -14.66 0.64
N VAL A 11 -36.84 -15.97 0.71
CA VAL A 11 -35.86 -16.98 1.13
C VAL A 11 -34.87 -17.19 -0.03
N LEU A 12 -33.57 -17.04 0.25
CA LEU A 12 -32.51 -17.37 -0.71
C LEU A 12 -32.63 -18.82 -1.20
N ASP A 13 -32.46 -19.04 -2.50
CA ASP A 13 -32.53 -20.36 -3.13
C ASP A 13 -31.53 -21.34 -2.44
N PRO A 14 -31.93 -22.58 -2.08
CA PRO A 14 -31.06 -23.56 -1.42
C PRO A 14 -29.70 -23.77 -2.12
N ALA A 15 -29.63 -23.62 -3.44
CA ALA A 15 -28.38 -23.68 -4.20
C ALA A 15 -27.43 -22.52 -3.85
N THR A 16 -27.96 -21.31 -3.63
CA THR A 16 -27.22 -20.13 -3.20
C THR A 16 -26.62 -20.31 -1.81
N LEU A 17 -27.40 -20.87 -0.87
CA LEU A 17 -26.93 -21.12 0.49
C LEU A 17 -25.82 -22.16 0.54
N ALA A 18 -25.92 -23.22 -0.27
CA ALA A 18 -24.89 -24.25 -0.38
C ALA A 18 -23.57 -23.69 -0.94
N GLU A 19 -23.63 -22.81 -1.95
CA GLU A 19 -22.43 -22.22 -2.54
C GLU A 19 -21.79 -21.16 -1.62
N ILE A 20 -22.60 -20.40 -0.87
CA ILE A 20 -22.10 -19.48 0.18
C ILE A 20 -21.32 -20.26 1.25
N ALA A 21 -21.86 -21.39 1.72
CA ALA A 21 -21.17 -22.25 2.69
C ALA A 21 -19.85 -22.81 2.12
N ARG A 22 -19.85 -23.24 0.85
CA ARG A 22 -18.66 -23.74 0.16
C ARG A 22 -17.55 -22.69 0.05
N VAL A 23 -17.89 -21.45 -0.32
CA VAL A 23 -16.91 -20.35 -0.39
C VAL A 23 -16.33 -20.06 1.00
N ARG A 24 -17.15 -20.13 2.05
CA ARG A 24 -16.70 -19.93 3.44
C ARG A 24 -15.77 -21.03 3.91
N GLU A 25 -16.11 -22.30 3.67
CA GLU A 25 -15.31 -23.46 4.04
C GLU A 25 -14.02 -23.60 3.23
N SER A 26 -13.97 -23.03 2.02
CA SER A 26 -12.76 -23.02 1.18
C SER A 26 -11.58 -22.25 1.77
N GLY A 27 -11.82 -21.40 2.77
CA GLY A 27 -10.80 -20.58 3.41
C GLY A 27 -10.23 -19.45 2.53
N VAL A 28 -10.72 -19.25 1.30
CA VAL A 28 -10.21 -18.21 0.38
C VAL A 28 -10.41 -16.79 0.92
N LEU A 29 -11.44 -16.58 1.74
CA LEU A 29 -11.71 -15.29 2.37
C LEU A 29 -10.90 -15.08 3.67
N GLY A 30 -10.21 -16.12 4.17
CA GLY A 30 -9.52 -16.17 5.46
C GLY A 30 -10.40 -16.78 6.56
N ALA A 31 -9.79 -17.22 7.67
CA ALA A 31 -10.51 -17.84 8.79
C ALA A 31 -11.23 -16.81 9.68
N THR A 32 -10.67 -15.61 9.82
CA THR A 32 -11.24 -14.49 10.58
C THR A 32 -10.82 -13.16 9.93
N GLY A 33 -11.73 -12.17 9.93
CA GLY A 33 -11.42 -10.80 9.52
C GLY A 33 -12.50 -10.10 8.69
N ARG A 34 -12.28 -8.81 8.44
CA ARG A 34 -13.24 -7.88 7.80
C ARG A 34 -13.77 -8.30 6.42
N LEU A 35 -13.02 -9.12 5.67
CA LEU A 35 -13.49 -9.67 4.39
C LEU A 35 -14.55 -10.75 4.56
N VAL A 36 -14.45 -11.57 5.61
CA VAL A 36 -15.45 -12.59 5.96
C VAL A 36 -16.70 -11.91 6.49
N GLU A 37 -16.53 -10.91 7.38
CA GLU A 37 -17.64 -10.11 7.91
C GLU A 37 -18.41 -9.38 6.79
N LEU A 38 -17.69 -8.83 5.80
CA LEU A 38 -18.30 -8.23 4.62
C LEU A 38 -19.07 -9.26 3.79
N PHE A 39 -18.49 -10.44 3.54
CA PHE A 39 -19.15 -11.49 2.77
C PHE A 39 -20.41 -12.01 3.48
N ASP A 40 -20.34 -12.28 4.77
CA ASP A 40 -21.47 -12.72 5.60
C ASP A 40 -22.58 -11.64 5.65
N PHE A 41 -22.19 -10.36 5.71
CA PHE A 41 -23.14 -9.23 5.63
C PHE A 41 -23.85 -9.16 4.28
N LEU A 42 -23.12 -9.31 3.16
CA LEU A 42 -23.73 -9.29 1.82
C LEU A 42 -24.58 -10.53 1.56
N ALA A 43 -24.21 -11.70 2.10
CA ALA A 43 -24.96 -12.93 2.00
C ALA A 43 -26.27 -12.91 2.81
N SER A 44 -26.27 -12.27 3.99
CA SER A 44 -27.51 -12.08 4.76
C SER A 44 -28.44 -11.05 4.11
N ARG A 45 -27.90 -10.02 3.46
CA ARG A 45 -28.65 -8.98 2.76
C ARG A 45 -29.07 -9.34 1.34
N SER A 46 -28.54 -10.41 0.74
CA SER A 46 -28.99 -10.87 -0.59
C SER A 46 -30.39 -11.47 -0.58
N ALA A 47 -30.93 -11.82 0.60
CA ALA A 47 -32.32 -12.22 0.78
C ALA A 47 -33.28 -11.02 0.70
N ASP A 48 -32.82 -9.82 1.07
CA ASP A 48 -33.66 -8.63 1.13
C ASP A 48 -33.97 -8.07 -0.28
N SER A 49 -35.15 -7.47 -0.45
CA SER A 49 -35.60 -6.92 -1.74
C SER A 49 -34.82 -5.68 -2.20
N ARG A 50 -33.94 -5.12 -1.35
CA ARG A 50 -33.19 -3.89 -1.61
C ARG A 50 -31.69 -4.15 -1.50
N PRO A 51 -30.89 -3.79 -2.52
CA PRO A 51 -29.44 -3.88 -2.42
C PRO A 51 -28.91 -2.88 -1.38
N PRO A 52 -27.98 -3.30 -0.50
CA PRO A 52 -27.45 -2.43 0.55
C PRO A 52 -26.69 -1.27 -0.09
N LYS A 53 -26.87 -0.06 0.44
CA LYS A 53 -26.07 1.09 0.00
C LYS A 53 -24.66 1.00 0.57
N GLU A 54 -23.71 1.64 -0.10
CA GLU A 54 -22.30 1.69 0.34
C GLU A 54 -22.14 2.22 1.77
N ALA A 55 -22.89 3.26 2.13
CA ALA A 55 -22.90 3.81 3.48
C ALA A 55 -23.45 2.80 4.53
N GLU A 56 -24.36 1.91 4.15
CA GLU A 56 -24.89 0.88 5.05
C GLU A 56 -23.85 -0.22 5.30
N ILE A 57 -23.06 -0.57 4.27
CA ILE A 57 -21.94 -1.53 4.38
C ILE A 57 -20.84 -0.95 5.27
N ALA A 58 -20.48 0.32 5.05
CA ALA A 58 -19.46 1.01 5.84
C ALA A 58 -19.84 1.10 7.32
N LEU A 59 -21.13 1.32 7.63
CA LEU A 59 -21.61 1.39 9.00
C LEU A 59 -21.68 0.00 9.65
N ALA A 60 -22.24 -0.99 8.95
CA ALA A 60 -22.49 -2.33 9.51
C ALA A 60 -21.21 -3.17 9.70
N VAL A 61 -20.22 -3.02 8.81
CA VAL A 61 -18.99 -3.85 8.81
C VAL A 61 -17.79 -3.09 9.39
N PHE A 62 -17.74 -1.76 9.22
CA PHE A 62 -16.56 -0.96 9.62
C PHE A 62 -16.82 -0.02 10.80
N GLY A 63 -18.04 0.03 11.34
CA GLY A 63 -18.34 0.60 12.66
C GLY A 63 -18.19 2.12 12.78
N LYS A 64 -18.28 2.87 11.68
CA LYS A 64 -18.21 4.34 11.70
C LYS A 64 -19.61 4.94 11.88
N ALA A 65 -19.77 5.75 12.94
CA ALA A 65 -21.07 6.25 13.43
C ALA A 65 -21.68 7.40 12.63
N ASP A 66 -20.94 8.03 11.71
CA ASP A 66 -21.40 9.21 10.96
C ASP A 66 -21.80 8.87 9.53
N SER A 67 -23.11 8.83 9.28
CA SER A 67 -23.69 8.41 8.00
C SER A 67 -23.38 9.35 6.81
N GLU A 68 -23.09 10.63 7.08
CA GLU A 68 -22.74 11.61 6.04
C GLU A 68 -21.26 11.51 5.63
N ALA A 69 -20.34 11.28 6.57
CA ALA A 69 -18.93 11.02 6.29
C ALA A 69 -18.70 9.67 5.58
N LEU A 70 -19.70 8.80 5.57
CA LEU A 70 -19.65 7.46 4.99
C LEU A 70 -20.04 7.37 3.53
N ARG A 71 -20.69 8.39 2.95
CA ARG A 71 -21.08 8.36 1.52
C ARG A 71 -19.87 8.39 0.58
N ASP A 72 -18.75 8.95 1.04
CA ASP A 72 -17.51 9.10 0.27
C ASP A 72 -16.32 8.29 0.81
N ASP A 73 -16.54 7.39 1.79
CA ASP A 73 -15.46 6.59 2.37
C ASP A 73 -15.03 5.47 1.40
N PRO A 74 -13.80 5.50 0.85
CA PRO A 74 -13.33 4.51 -0.12
C PRO A 74 -13.16 3.10 0.47
N VAL A 75 -13.19 2.95 1.80
CA VAL A 75 -12.93 1.66 2.48
C VAL A 75 -13.91 0.58 2.03
N ALA A 76 -15.21 0.87 1.93
CA ALA A 76 -16.20 -0.12 1.48
C ALA A 76 -15.95 -0.55 0.03
N ARG A 77 -15.75 0.41 -0.90
CA ARG A 77 -15.40 0.13 -2.32
C ARG A 77 -14.16 -0.73 -2.46
N VAL A 78 -13.10 -0.46 -1.70
CA VAL A 78 -11.84 -1.21 -1.75
C VAL A 78 -12.03 -2.65 -1.29
N TYR A 79 -12.74 -2.88 -0.18
CA TYR A 79 -12.99 -4.22 0.33
C TYR A 79 -13.91 -5.04 -0.57
N ILE A 80 -14.90 -4.40 -1.21
CA ILE A 80 -15.78 -5.05 -2.20
C ILE A 80 -15.00 -5.44 -3.46
N HIS A 81 -14.07 -4.58 -3.91
CA HIS A 81 -13.20 -4.93 -5.03
C HIS A 81 -12.27 -6.11 -4.70
N ARG A 82 -11.71 -6.14 -3.49
CA ARG A 82 -10.92 -7.28 -3.00
C ARG A 82 -11.75 -8.56 -2.90
N LEU A 83 -13.01 -8.47 -2.47
CA LEU A 83 -13.93 -9.60 -2.39
C LEU A 83 -14.23 -10.16 -3.79
N ARG A 84 -14.59 -9.32 -4.77
CA ARG A 84 -14.78 -9.73 -6.17
C ARG A 84 -13.57 -10.48 -6.72
N LYS A 85 -12.38 -9.91 -6.58
CA LYS A 85 -11.14 -10.52 -7.06
C LYS A 85 -10.87 -11.89 -6.43
N ARG A 86 -11.14 -12.04 -5.13
CA ARG A 86 -10.97 -13.33 -4.43
C ARG A 86 -12.00 -14.38 -4.86
N LEU A 87 -13.25 -13.98 -5.13
CA LEU A 87 -14.26 -14.87 -5.70
C LEU A 87 -13.85 -15.31 -7.11
N ASP A 88 -13.37 -14.40 -7.94
CA ASP A 88 -12.86 -14.71 -9.28
C ASP A 88 -11.70 -15.71 -9.23
N ASP A 89 -10.71 -15.46 -8.35
CA ASP A 89 -9.56 -16.35 -8.16
C ASP A 89 -9.98 -17.75 -7.63
N PHE A 90 -11.00 -17.82 -6.76
CA PHE A 90 -11.56 -19.09 -6.28
C PHE A 90 -12.16 -19.92 -7.41
N TYR A 91 -13.02 -19.32 -8.23
CA TYR A 91 -13.68 -20.01 -9.34
C TYR A 91 -12.71 -20.35 -10.49
N LEU A 92 -11.65 -19.55 -10.68
CA LEU A 92 -10.58 -19.88 -11.63
C LEU A 92 -9.78 -21.13 -11.20
N ARG A 93 -9.61 -21.37 -9.90
CA ARG A 93 -8.79 -22.48 -9.37
C ARG A 93 -9.57 -23.75 -9.08
N GLN A 94 -10.80 -23.62 -8.56
CA GLN A 94 -11.60 -24.76 -8.10
C GLN A 94 -12.76 -25.12 -9.04
N GLY A 95 -12.99 -24.32 -10.08
CA GLY A 95 -14.08 -24.52 -11.03
C GLY A 95 -15.49 -24.38 -10.40
N MET A 96 -16.51 -24.74 -11.19
CA MET A 96 -17.92 -24.66 -10.83
C MET A 96 -18.56 -26.06 -10.82
N PRO A 97 -18.31 -26.90 -9.80
CA PRO A 97 -18.82 -28.27 -9.74
C PRO A 97 -20.36 -28.34 -9.70
N SER A 98 -21.02 -27.33 -9.15
CA SER A 98 -22.50 -27.25 -9.05
C SER A 98 -23.15 -26.42 -10.17
N GLY A 99 -22.36 -25.88 -11.12
CA GLY A 99 -22.87 -25.01 -12.19
C GLY A 99 -23.43 -23.67 -11.70
N VAL A 100 -23.13 -23.25 -10.48
CA VAL A 100 -23.57 -21.97 -9.90
C VAL A 100 -22.33 -21.17 -9.47
N ARG A 101 -22.28 -19.89 -9.84
CA ARG A 101 -21.24 -18.94 -9.43
C ARG A 101 -21.85 -17.79 -8.65
N LEU A 102 -21.24 -17.43 -7.53
CA LEU A 102 -21.52 -16.18 -6.85
C LEU A 102 -20.80 -15.03 -7.56
N ASP A 103 -21.56 -14.02 -7.99
CA ASP A 103 -21.03 -12.78 -8.56
C ASP A 103 -21.59 -11.56 -7.82
N ILE A 104 -20.85 -10.45 -7.85
CA ILE A 104 -21.25 -9.17 -7.27
C ILE A 104 -21.20 -8.13 -8.39
N PRO A 105 -22.32 -7.78 -9.05
CA PRO A 105 -22.33 -6.92 -10.24
C PRO A 105 -21.75 -5.52 -9.98
N LYS A 106 -21.17 -4.87 -10.98
CA LYS A 106 -20.66 -3.50 -10.84
C LYS A 106 -21.81 -2.52 -10.65
N GLY A 107 -21.78 -1.74 -9.56
CA GLY A 107 -22.86 -0.79 -9.20
C GLY A 107 -23.98 -1.40 -8.34
N ASP A 108 -23.91 -2.71 -8.09
CA ASP A 108 -24.81 -3.42 -7.19
C ASP A 108 -23.99 -4.09 -6.08
N TYR A 109 -24.55 -4.17 -4.88
CA TYR A 109 -23.87 -4.72 -3.70
C TYR A 109 -24.51 -6.02 -3.20
N ARG A 110 -25.44 -6.61 -3.96
CA ARG A 110 -25.96 -7.94 -3.67
C ARG A 110 -25.09 -9.04 -4.30
N ILE A 111 -25.09 -10.19 -3.65
CA ILE A 111 -24.59 -11.44 -4.23
C ILE A 111 -25.68 -11.99 -5.15
N VAL A 112 -25.34 -12.23 -6.42
CA VAL A 112 -26.22 -12.90 -7.39
C VAL A 112 -25.65 -14.26 -7.77
N CYS A 113 -26.52 -15.23 -8.01
CA CYS A 113 -26.14 -16.50 -8.59
C CYS A 113 -26.23 -16.42 -10.11
N VAL A 114 -25.16 -16.80 -10.79
CA VAL A 114 -25.14 -16.93 -12.25
C VAL A 114 -24.95 -18.40 -12.60
N THR A 115 -25.93 -18.99 -13.29
CA THR A 115 -25.82 -20.31 -13.91
C THR A 115 -25.34 -20.12 -15.36
N PRO A 116 -24.45 -20.97 -15.90
CA PRO A 116 -23.90 -20.84 -17.26
C PRO A 116 -24.92 -20.85 -18.42
N GLN A 117 -26.22 -20.99 -18.16
CA GLN A 117 -27.28 -21.03 -19.16
C GLN A 117 -28.21 -19.80 -19.18
N GLU A 118 -27.83 -18.70 -18.50
CA GLU A 118 -28.59 -17.43 -18.57
C GLU A 118 -27.74 -16.20 -18.95
N ALA A 119 -26.52 -16.41 -19.47
CA ALA A 119 -25.72 -15.33 -20.03
C ALA A 119 -25.94 -15.10 -21.55
N THR A 120 -26.91 -15.78 -22.18
CA THR A 120 -27.11 -15.70 -23.65
C THR A 120 -28.50 -15.38 -24.16
N LEU A 121 -29.55 -15.26 -23.35
CA LEU A 121 -30.90 -14.96 -23.88
C LEU A 121 -31.69 -14.04 -22.95
N ALA A 122 -31.47 -12.74 -23.08
CA ALA A 122 -32.39 -11.71 -22.62
C ALA A 122 -32.33 -10.47 -23.53
N VAL A 123 -32.63 -10.65 -24.83
CA VAL A 123 -33.45 -9.73 -25.65
C VAL A 123 -34.01 -10.52 -26.83
N ASP A 124 -35.11 -11.26 -26.64
CA ASP A 124 -36.23 -11.37 -27.59
C ASP A 124 -37.32 -12.27 -26.98
N ASP A 125 -38.53 -11.75 -26.73
CA ASP A 125 -39.70 -11.96 -27.59
C ASP A 125 -41.02 -11.58 -26.90
N GLY A 126 -42.00 -11.10 -27.68
CA GLY A 126 -43.35 -10.75 -27.22
C GLY A 126 -44.29 -10.03 -28.20
N ILE A 127 -44.46 -10.56 -29.43
CA ILE A 127 -45.70 -10.91 -30.23
C ILE A 127 -47.04 -10.15 -29.83
N PRO A 128 -48.00 -9.79 -30.74
CA PRO A 128 -48.39 -10.61 -31.91
C PRO A 128 -48.95 -9.96 -33.22
N GLU A 129 -48.65 -10.69 -34.31
CA GLU A 129 -49.55 -11.33 -35.30
C GLU A 129 -50.57 -10.54 -36.18
N ALA A 130 -50.58 -10.97 -37.47
CA ALA A 130 -51.62 -10.94 -38.50
C ALA A 130 -51.97 -9.62 -39.25
N ALA A 131 -51.49 -9.51 -40.49
CA ALA A 131 -52.26 -9.84 -41.70
C ALA A 131 -51.99 -8.90 -42.91
N ASN A 132 -51.85 -9.56 -44.05
CA ASN A 132 -52.10 -9.12 -45.44
C ASN A 132 -50.97 -8.49 -46.27
N ASP A 133 -50.78 -9.15 -47.41
CA ASP A 133 -50.20 -8.68 -48.67
C ASP A 133 -50.72 -7.30 -49.07
N ASP A 134 -49.84 -6.40 -49.50
CA ASP A 134 -49.72 -6.04 -50.91
C ASP A 134 -48.59 -5.01 -51.16
N ALA A 135 -48.16 -4.96 -52.41
CA ALA A 135 -47.04 -4.20 -52.97
C ALA A 135 -46.98 -2.70 -52.63
N GLY A 136 -45.75 -2.13 -52.62
CA GLY A 136 -45.57 -0.68 -52.81
C GLY A 136 -44.23 -0.12 -52.33
N ALA A 137 -43.28 0.06 -53.25
CA ALA A 137 -42.03 0.77 -53.01
C ALA A 137 -42.24 2.23 -52.56
N SER A 138 -41.47 2.71 -51.56
CA SER A 138 -41.20 4.15 -51.40
C SER A 138 -39.90 4.47 -50.62
N LYS A 139 -39.25 5.56 -51.05
CA LYS A 139 -37.83 5.94 -50.87
C LYS A 139 -37.44 6.36 -49.43
N PRO A 140 -36.15 6.24 -49.04
CA PRO A 140 -35.71 6.58 -47.69
C PRO A 140 -35.67 8.11 -47.47
N SER A 141 -36.29 8.56 -46.37
CA SER A 141 -36.34 9.96 -45.98
C SER A 141 -35.04 10.45 -45.32
N ARG A 142 -34.75 11.73 -45.52
CA ARG A 142 -33.53 12.48 -45.13
C ARG A 142 -33.18 12.42 -43.62
N LYS A 143 -34.10 11.97 -42.76
CA LYS A 143 -33.92 11.84 -41.29
C LYS A 143 -32.89 10.77 -40.89
N ARG A 144 -32.71 9.72 -41.69
CA ARG A 144 -31.75 8.62 -41.40
C ARG A 144 -30.29 9.06 -41.54
N ARG A 145 -30.00 10.06 -42.38
CA ARG A 145 -28.63 10.62 -42.55
C ARG A 145 -28.21 11.50 -41.36
N TRP A 146 -29.16 12.21 -40.74
CA TRP A 146 -28.87 13.03 -39.55
C TRP A 146 -28.69 12.18 -38.29
N GLY A 147 -29.40 11.06 -38.17
CA GLY A 147 -29.17 10.08 -37.10
C GLY A 147 -27.77 9.46 -37.14
N LEU A 148 -27.22 9.19 -38.33
CA LEU A 148 -25.85 8.69 -38.48
C LEU A 148 -24.79 9.74 -38.14
N ILE A 149 -25.03 11.02 -38.46
CA ILE A 149 -24.14 12.13 -38.10
C ILE A 149 -24.16 12.35 -36.57
N ALA A 150 -25.34 12.30 -35.95
CA ALA A 150 -25.47 12.41 -34.50
C ALA A 150 -24.81 11.23 -33.76
N ALA A 151 -24.94 10.00 -34.29
CA ALA A 151 -24.28 8.81 -33.74
C ALA A 151 -22.75 8.90 -33.88
N ALA A 152 -22.24 9.38 -35.02
CA ALA A 152 -20.81 9.60 -35.22
C ALA A 152 -20.27 10.69 -34.26
N PHE A 153 -21.03 11.77 -34.06
CA PHE A 153 -20.64 12.82 -33.11
C PHE A 153 -20.67 12.32 -31.67
N GLY A 154 -21.66 11.51 -31.30
CA GLY A 154 -21.72 10.84 -30.00
C GLY A 154 -20.55 9.88 -29.77
N ALA A 155 -20.17 9.09 -30.77
CA ALA A 155 -19.02 8.20 -30.68
C ALA A 155 -17.69 8.96 -30.51
N VAL A 156 -17.53 10.11 -31.18
CA VAL A 156 -16.36 10.98 -31.02
C VAL A 156 -16.32 11.61 -29.62
N LEU A 157 -17.47 12.06 -29.10
CA LEU A 157 -17.57 12.61 -27.74
C LEU A 157 -17.26 11.55 -26.68
N ILE A 158 -17.79 10.33 -26.81
CA ILE A 158 -17.53 9.22 -25.90
C ILE A 158 -16.06 8.81 -25.98
N GLY A 159 -15.51 8.67 -27.20
CA GLY A 159 -14.09 8.36 -27.39
C GLY A 159 -13.17 9.44 -26.81
N GLY A 160 -13.51 10.71 -27.00
CA GLY A 160 -12.80 11.84 -26.41
C GLY A 160 -12.89 11.86 -24.88
N ASN A 161 -14.05 11.50 -24.32
CA ASN A 161 -14.24 11.43 -22.86
C ASN A 161 -13.45 10.27 -22.26
N VAL A 162 -13.48 9.09 -22.88
CA VAL A 162 -12.68 7.92 -22.46
C VAL A 162 -11.18 8.21 -22.57
N ALA A 163 -10.74 8.85 -23.65
CA ALA A 163 -9.34 9.26 -23.82
C ALA A 163 -8.93 10.30 -22.78
N ALA A 164 -9.79 11.29 -22.48
CA ALA A 164 -9.54 12.26 -21.43
C ALA A 164 -9.44 11.60 -20.05
N TRP A 165 -10.35 10.68 -19.71
CA TRP A 165 -10.30 9.93 -18.46
C TRP A 165 -9.07 9.02 -18.39
N ALA A 166 -8.67 8.37 -19.47
CA ALA A 166 -7.44 7.58 -19.51
C ALA A 166 -6.21 8.46 -19.29
N LEU A 167 -6.15 9.67 -19.87
CA LEU A 167 -5.05 10.61 -19.68
C LEU A 167 -5.03 11.24 -18.27
N LEU A 168 -6.20 11.47 -17.66
CA LEU A 168 -6.29 12.01 -16.31
C LEU A 168 -6.08 10.95 -15.22
N ALA A 169 -6.58 9.72 -15.41
CA ALA A 169 -6.39 8.60 -14.48
C ALA A 169 -4.96 8.08 -14.51
N ASN A 170 -4.24 8.28 -15.62
CA ASN A 170 -2.84 7.93 -15.76
C ASN A 170 -1.90 9.13 -15.52
N LYS A 171 -2.40 10.22 -14.90
CA LYS A 171 -1.51 11.18 -14.27
C LYS A 171 -0.82 10.42 -13.13
N PRO A 172 0.50 10.19 -13.20
CA PRO A 172 1.20 9.72 -12.01
C PRO A 172 0.86 10.71 -10.89
N GLU A 173 0.43 10.20 -9.73
CA GLU A 173 0.36 11.02 -8.53
C GLU A 173 1.64 11.85 -8.48
N ALA A 174 1.51 13.18 -8.34
CA ALA A 174 2.69 14.02 -8.23
C ALA A 174 3.55 13.41 -7.12
N PRO A 175 4.79 12.97 -7.43
CA PRO A 175 5.60 12.28 -6.45
C PRO A 175 5.70 13.20 -5.24
N ALA A 176 5.40 12.67 -4.04
CA ALA A 176 5.48 13.44 -2.81
C ALA A 176 6.81 14.20 -2.79
N GLN A 177 6.72 15.54 -2.80
CA GLN A 177 7.93 16.34 -2.94
C GLN A 177 8.60 16.41 -1.58
N LEU A 178 9.94 16.36 -1.57
CA LEU A 178 10.68 16.59 -0.34
C LEU A 178 10.34 17.97 0.26
N ALA A 179 9.97 18.94 -0.58
CA ALA A 179 9.52 20.27 -0.18
C ALA A 179 8.21 20.28 0.63
N ASP A 180 7.31 19.30 0.39
CA ASP A 180 6.03 19.19 1.10
C ASP A 180 6.20 18.66 2.54
N ALA A 181 7.32 17.98 2.80
CA ALA A 181 7.66 17.47 4.12
C ALA A 181 8.34 18.58 4.94
N GLY A 182 7.57 19.44 5.59
CA GLY A 182 7.99 20.75 6.14
C GLY A 182 9.34 20.90 6.85
N ILE A 183 9.90 19.86 7.48
CA ILE A 183 11.27 19.93 8.07
C ILE A 183 12.40 19.85 7.01
N TRP A 184 12.07 19.42 5.80
CA TRP A 184 12.99 19.19 4.69
C TRP A 184 12.97 20.31 3.65
N THR A 185 12.16 21.35 3.83
CA THR A 185 12.00 22.44 2.86
C THR A 185 13.32 23.14 2.54
N ASP A 186 14.22 23.32 3.53
CA ASP A 186 15.55 23.91 3.30
C ASP A 186 16.44 23.01 2.44
N ILE A 187 16.37 21.70 2.66
CA ILE A 187 17.08 20.71 1.85
C ILE A 187 16.47 20.69 0.44
N ALA A 188 15.15 20.69 0.29
CA ALA A 188 14.50 20.66 -1.02
C ALA A 188 14.84 21.89 -1.88
N ASN A 189 14.90 23.08 -1.30
CA ASN A 189 15.19 24.33 -2.01
C ASN A 189 16.68 24.59 -2.27
N SER A 190 17.58 23.78 -1.72
CA SER A 190 19.02 23.96 -1.87
C SER A 190 19.52 23.49 -3.24
N LYS A 191 20.58 24.15 -3.72
CA LYS A 191 21.26 23.83 -4.99
C LYS A 191 22.51 22.97 -4.83
N ARG A 192 22.88 22.62 -3.59
CA ARG A 192 24.07 21.80 -3.31
C ARG A 192 23.90 20.38 -3.86
N PRO A 193 24.93 19.54 -3.94
CA PRO A 193 24.72 18.10 -4.09
C PRO A 193 23.98 17.53 -2.88
N LEU A 194 23.14 16.50 -3.07
CA LEU A 194 22.49 15.81 -1.97
C LEU A 194 23.25 14.53 -1.66
N LEU A 195 23.76 14.41 -0.44
CA LEU A 195 24.51 13.25 0.02
C LEU A 195 23.67 12.46 1.03
N ILE A 196 23.31 11.24 0.66
CA ILE A 196 22.74 10.26 1.58
C ILE A 196 23.90 9.54 2.27
N VAL A 197 24.02 9.73 3.58
CA VAL A 197 25.04 9.07 4.40
C VAL A 197 24.41 7.89 5.10
N VAL A 198 24.85 6.68 4.77
CA VAL A 198 24.31 5.44 5.34
C VAL A 198 25.16 4.99 6.51
N GLY A 199 24.53 4.78 7.67
CA GLY A 199 25.21 4.35 8.89
C GLY A 199 25.68 2.92 8.82
N ASP A 200 26.98 2.72 8.66
CA ASP A 200 27.65 1.43 8.75
C ASP A 200 28.36 1.26 10.09
N TYR A 201 28.75 0.02 10.38
CA TYR A 201 29.41 -0.36 11.62
C TYR A 201 30.79 -0.92 11.40
N TYR A 202 31.69 -0.47 12.25
CA TYR A 202 32.96 -1.12 12.47
C TYR A 202 32.77 -2.28 13.46
N MET A 203 33.24 -3.47 13.06
CA MET A 203 33.31 -4.64 13.92
C MET A 203 34.74 -5.16 13.93
N PHE A 204 35.18 -5.64 15.09
CA PHE A 204 36.50 -6.24 15.29
C PHE A 204 36.36 -7.64 15.87
N GLY A 205 37.39 -8.46 15.71
CA GLY A 205 37.41 -9.83 16.19
C GLY A 205 37.96 -9.92 17.61
N GLU A 206 37.30 -10.69 18.46
CA GLU A 206 37.91 -11.25 19.67
C GLU A 206 38.59 -12.58 19.32
N TYR A 207 39.85 -12.74 19.67
CA TYR A 207 40.67 -13.90 19.37
C TYR A 207 41.04 -14.68 20.63
N GLU A 208 41.04 -16.00 20.49
CA GLU A 208 41.61 -16.95 21.43
C GLU A 208 43.03 -17.31 20.96
N GLU A 209 44.01 -17.16 21.86
CA GLU A 209 45.44 -17.44 21.60
C GLU A 209 45.99 -16.74 20.33
N ARG A 210 45.46 -15.56 19.99
CA ARG A 210 45.81 -14.74 18.80
C ARG A 210 45.52 -15.37 17.43
N VAL A 211 45.03 -16.61 17.36
CA VAL A 211 44.88 -17.34 16.09
C VAL A 211 43.42 -17.62 15.77
N LYS A 212 42.62 -17.99 16.77
CA LYS A 212 41.25 -18.44 16.55
C LYS A 212 40.28 -17.31 16.81
N LEU A 213 39.60 -16.84 15.77
CA LEU A 213 38.50 -15.88 15.92
C LEU A 213 37.38 -16.53 16.76
N LYS A 214 37.14 -15.99 17.95
CA LYS A 214 36.13 -16.47 18.90
C LYS A 214 34.77 -15.86 18.61
N ARG A 215 34.71 -14.54 18.40
CA ARG A 215 33.49 -13.81 18.03
C ARG A 215 33.81 -12.47 17.40
N LEU A 216 32.84 -11.91 16.72
CA LEU A 216 32.85 -10.51 16.31
C LEU A 216 32.25 -9.65 17.42
N VAL A 217 32.85 -8.50 17.65
CA VAL A 217 32.45 -7.53 18.66
C VAL A 217 32.07 -6.23 17.96
N ARG A 218 30.89 -5.72 18.30
CA ARG A 218 30.45 -4.37 17.96
C ARG A 218 30.40 -3.57 19.26
N ASP A 219 31.32 -2.61 19.38
CA ASP A 219 31.32 -1.62 20.46
C ASP A 219 31.00 -0.26 19.87
N PHE A 220 29.90 0.38 20.29
CA PHE A 220 29.43 1.66 19.74
C PHE A 220 30.43 2.82 19.93
N ALA A 221 31.35 2.73 20.89
CA ALA A 221 32.40 3.73 21.08
C ALA A 221 33.54 3.59 20.07
N ILE A 222 33.73 2.40 19.49
CA ILE A 222 34.80 2.09 18.54
C ILE A 222 34.23 2.05 17.13
N ASN A 223 34.55 3.05 16.30
CA ASN A 223 33.98 3.20 14.96
C ASN A 223 35.04 3.14 13.85
N SER A 224 36.30 2.88 14.21
CA SER A 224 37.42 2.73 13.28
C SER A 224 38.51 1.85 13.88
N LYS A 225 39.44 1.43 13.03
CA LYS A 225 40.66 0.75 13.46
C LYS A 225 41.51 1.64 14.37
N GLU A 226 41.55 2.94 14.06
CA GLU A 226 42.27 3.93 14.86
C GLU A 226 41.68 4.04 16.26
N ASP A 227 40.36 4.01 16.40
CA ASP A 227 39.67 4.00 17.71
C ASP A 227 39.99 2.72 18.48
N LEU A 228 40.05 1.57 17.80
CA LEU A 228 40.38 0.28 18.41
C LEU A 228 41.82 0.30 18.96
N VAL A 229 42.77 0.78 18.16
CA VAL A 229 44.16 0.93 18.60
C VAL A 229 44.26 1.93 19.75
N HIS A 230 43.47 3.01 19.71
CA HIS A 230 43.44 4.01 20.78
C HIS A 230 42.92 3.43 22.09
N SER A 231 41.83 2.66 22.06
CA SER A 231 41.23 2.06 23.25
C SER A 231 42.13 1.00 23.91
N GLN A 232 43.06 0.42 23.15
CA GLN A 232 44.02 -0.57 23.62
C GLN A 232 45.29 0.03 24.24
N ARG A 233 45.57 1.34 24.08
CA ARG A 233 46.83 1.94 24.56
C ARG A 233 47.07 1.76 26.05
N ASP A 234 46.00 1.87 26.83
CA ASP A 234 46.06 1.79 28.30
C ASP A 234 45.86 0.35 28.82
N ASN A 235 45.62 -0.62 27.92
CA ASN A 235 45.40 -2.03 28.27
C ASN A 235 46.33 -2.96 27.48
N PRO A 236 47.49 -3.34 28.04
CA PRO A 236 48.51 -4.13 27.35
C PRO A 236 48.02 -5.47 26.78
N GLY A 237 47.00 -6.10 27.39
CA GLY A 237 46.42 -7.37 26.90
C GLY A 237 45.42 -7.19 25.76
N GLY A 238 44.98 -5.97 25.47
CA GLY A 238 43.95 -5.67 24.47
C GLY A 238 44.40 -6.01 23.05
N PHE A 239 45.68 -5.79 22.72
CA PHE A 239 46.24 -6.06 21.39
C PHE A 239 46.27 -7.56 21.03
N ASP A 240 46.35 -8.42 22.04
CA ASP A 240 46.40 -9.87 21.84
C ASP A 240 45.00 -10.49 21.69
N GLN A 241 44.02 -9.86 22.35
CA GLN A 241 42.65 -10.35 22.39
C GLN A 241 41.79 -9.75 21.27
N TYR A 242 42.00 -8.51 20.87
CA TYR A 242 41.14 -7.81 19.91
C TYR A 242 41.92 -7.32 18.72
N SER A 243 41.52 -7.75 17.53
CA SER A 243 42.15 -7.35 16.27
C SER A 243 41.12 -6.97 15.22
N ASP A 244 41.53 -6.07 14.34
CA ASP A 244 40.76 -5.67 13.17
C ASP A 244 40.52 -6.88 12.26
N VAL A 245 39.27 -7.08 11.85
CA VAL A 245 38.86 -8.10 10.88
C VAL A 245 38.56 -7.51 9.50
N ALA A 246 38.73 -6.19 9.33
CA ALA A 246 38.42 -5.46 8.10
C ALA A 246 36.99 -5.70 7.57
N MET A 247 36.04 -5.91 8.47
CA MET A 247 34.63 -6.09 8.13
C MET A 247 33.82 -4.86 8.52
N GLN A 248 33.06 -4.38 7.55
CA GLN A 248 32.05 -3.35 7.73
C GLN A 248 30.66 -3.97 7.59
N TYR A 249 29.76 -3.57 8.48
CA TYR A 249 28.39 -4.08 8.51
C TYR A 249 27.40 -2.98 8.21
N LEU A 250 26.44 -3.27 7.33
CA LEU A 250 25.33 -2.38 7.01
C LEU A 250 24.03 -2.94 7.60
N PRO A 251 23.28 -2.17 8.41
CA PRO A 251 21.96 -2.59 8.89
C PRO A 251 20.99 -2.84 7.74
N ALA A 252 20.23 -3.93 7.78
CA ALA A 252 19.19 -4.20 6.78
C ALA A 252 18.10 -3.10 6.76
N SER A 253 17.83 -2.47 7.90
CA SER A 253 16.91 -1.33 8.04
C SER A 253 17.29 -0.16 7.12
N ALA A 254 18.57 0.04 6.83
CA ALA A 254 19.02 1.08 5.92
C ALA A 254 18.48 0.87 4.50
N ALA A 255 18.41 -0.36 4.01
CA ALA A 255 17.89 -0.65 2.68
C ALA A 255 16.39 -0.31 2.56
N TYR A 256 15.59 -0.65 3.58
CA TYR A 256 14.17 -0.29 3.62
C TYR A 256 13.97 1.22 3.70
N ALA A 257 14.71 1.91 4.56
CA ALA A 257 14.63 3.36 4.68
C ALA A 257 15.06 4.08 3.37
N LEU A 258 16.08 3.56 2.68
CA LEU A 258 16.46 4.08 1.36
C LEU A 258 15.38 3.84 0.31
N ALA A 259 14.70 2.70 0.34
CA ALA A 259 13.59 2.41 -0.56
C ALA A 259 12.40 3.37 -0.32
N ASP A 260 12.13 3.70 0.95
CA ASP A 260 11.08 4.67 1.32
C ASP A 260 11.44 6.11 0.95
N LEU A 261 12.73 6.47 1.04
CA LEU A 261 13.23 7.79 0.66
C LEU A 261 13.36 7.96 -0.86
N ALA A 262 13.72 6.90 -1.60
CA ALA A 262 14.03 7.00 -3.03
C ALA A 262 12.97 7.74 -3.89
N PRO A 263 11.65 7.57 -3.68
CA PRO A 263 10.63 8.30 -4.43
C PRO A 263 10.65 9.82 -4.21
N VAL A 264 10.96 10.28 -2.99
CA VAL A 264 10.93 11.71 -2.62
C VAL A 264 12.23 12.43 -2.96
N LEU A 265 13.33 11.69 -3.19
CA LEU A 265 14.65 12.22 -3.52
C LEU A 265 14.84 12.56 -5.02
N ARG A 266 13.85 12.27 -5.88
CA ARG A 266 13.98 12.31 -7.35
C ARG A 266 14.02 13.71 -7.98
N GLU A 267 13.97 14.78 -7.21
CA GLU A 267 13.93 16.14 -7.77
C GLU A 267 15.32 16.65 -8.18
N GLY A 268 15.62 16.61 -9.48
CA GLY A 268 16.52 17.54 -10.18
C GLY A 268 17.98 17.70 -9.70
N ARG A 269 18.38 16.98 -8.65
CA ARG A 269 19.67 17.08 -7.99
C ARG A 269 20.43 15.77 -8.17
N GLN A 270 21.75 15.89 -8.19
CA GLN A 270 22.61 14.73 -8.12
C GLN A 270 22.55 14.17 -6.70
N VAL A 271 21.90 13.02 -6.54
CA VAL A 271 21.89 12.25 -5.29
C VAL A 271 23.09 11.32 -5.29
N GLN A 272 23.88 11.38 -4.23
CA GLN A 272 25.01 10.49 -4.01
C GLN A 272 24.79 9.72 -2.71
N VAL A 273 25.26 8.47 -2.66
CA VAL A 273 25.18 7.63 -1.47
C VAL A 273 26.60 7.32 -1.03
N MET A 274 26.88 7.44 0.27
CA MET A 274 28.18 7.20 0.87
C MET A 274 28.00 6.56 2.25
N LEU A 275 28.94 5.72 2.67
CA LEU A 275 28.93 5.17 4.02
C LEU A 275 29.39 6.22 5.05
N ALA A 276 28.90 6.11 6.29
CA ALA A 276 29.29 7.01 7.37
C ALA A 276 30.79 6.91 7.68
N SER A 277 31.39 5.73 7.54
CA SER A 277 32.83 5.50 7.69
C SER A 277 33.68 6.23 6.63
N GLU A 278 33.16 6.38 5.41
CA GLU A 278 33.83 7.02 4.28
C GLU A 278 33.65 8.55 4.27
N LEU A 279 32.77 9.09 5.11
CA LEU A 279 32.49 10.51 5.14
C LEU A 279 33.74 11.32 5.49
N THR A 280 34.01 12.34 4.67
CA THR A 280 35.11 13.29 4.88
C THR A 280 34.60 14.64 5.36
N PRO A 281 35.42 15.40 6.13
CA PRO A 281 35.02 16.71 6.65
C PRO A 281 34.68 17.76 5.58
N ASP A 282 35.20 17.63 4.36
CA ASP A 282 34.92 18.57 3.28
C ASP A 282 33.47 18.44 2.78
N ARG A 283 32.94 17.21 2.76
CA ARG A 283 31.57 16.90 2.35
C ARG A 283 30.54 17.52 3.27
N LEU A 284 30.84 17.60 4.57
CA LEU A 284 30.02 18.30 5.57
C LEU A 284 29.82 19.79 5.25
N LYS A 285 30.71 20.40 4.46
CA LYS A 285 30.64 21.82 4.11
C LYS A 285 30.03 22.03 2.72
N SER A 286 30.21 21.09 1.80
CA SER A 286 29.82 21.23 0.40
C SER A 286 28.41 20.72 0.09
N ASP A 287 27.94 19.71 0.82
CA ASP A 287 26.75 18.94 0.47
C ASP A 287 25.65 19.10 1.52
N ASP A 288 24.40 18.93 1.09
CA ASP A 288 23.31 18.70 2.04
C ASP A 288 23.27 17.23 2.39
N ILE A 289 23.11 16.91 3.68
CA ILE A 289 23.28 15.55 4.18
C ILE A 289 21.96 15.04 4.74
N ILE A 290 21.54 13.87 4.25
CA ILE A 290 20.49 13.06 4.88
C ILE A 290 21.17 11.82 5.43
N TYR A 291 21.15 11.66 6.75
CA TYR A 291 21.65 10.47 7.40
C TYR A 291 20.57 9.39 7.45
N VAL A 292 20.93 8.16 7.10
CA VAL A 292 20.05 6.98 7.15
C VAL A 292 20.75 5.86 7.91
N GLY A 293 20.29 5.56 9.12
CA GLY A 293 20.86 4.52 9.96
C GLY A 293 20.46 4.66 11.43
N LEU A 294 20.93 3.74 12.26
CA LEU A 294 20.79 3.84 13.73
C LEU A 294 21.75 4.90 14.27
N LEU A 295 21.41 5.56 15.38
CA LEU A 295 22.26 6.65 15.92
C LEU A 295 23.68 6.17 16.29
N SER A 296 23.84 4.88 16.62
CA SER A 296 25.15 4.24 16.86
C SER A 296 26.06 4.19 15.62
N GLY A 297 25.52 4.35 14.42
CA GLY A 297 26.25 4.32 13.15
C GLY A 297 26.50 5.71 12.57
N MET A 298 26.31 6.80 13.33
CA MET A 298 26.51 8.16 12.80
C MET A 298 27.99 8.49 12.58
N GLY A 299 28.90 7.79 13.26
CA GLY A 299 30.34 8.02 13.15
C GLY A 299 30.68 9.51 13.30
N LYS A 300 31.39 10.05 12.30
CA LYS A 300 31.87 11.44 12.28
C LYS A 300 30.74 12.49 12.24
N LEU A 301 29.51 12.13 11.90
CA LEU A 301 28.36 13.04 11.91
C LEU A 301 27.85 13.35 13.32
N ARG A 302 28.11 12.47 14.29
CA ARG A 302 27.51 12.55 15.61
C ARG A 302 27.81 13.89 16.30
N ASP A 303 29.08 14.20 16.45
CA ASP A 303 29.50 15.34 17.26
C ASP A 303 29.13 16.70 16.61
N PRO A 304 29.31 16.91 15.28
CA PRO A 304 28.82 18.12 14.61
C PRO A 304 27.31 18.32 14.74
N VAL A 305 26.51 17.25 14.65
CA VAL A 305 25.05 17.34 14.74
C VAL A 305 24.58 17.62 16.18
N PHE A 306 25.09 16.87 17.16
CA PHE A 306 24.57 16.93 18.54
C PHE A 306 25.24 17.97 19.44
N SER A 307 26.37 18.56 19.03
CA SER A 307 27.03 19.64 19.77
C SER A 307 26.21 20.93 19.80
N GLN A 308 25.50 21.25 18.70
CA GLN A 308 24.64 22.43 18.59
C GLN A 308 23.14 22.10 18.67
N SER A 309 22.79 20.81 18.74
CA SER A 309 21.39 20.39 18.83
C SER A 309 20.81 20.61 20.22
N ARG A 310 19.50 20.90 20.24
CA ARG A 310 18.68 20.83 21.46
C ARG A 310 18.62 19.41 22.03
N PHE A 311 18.84 18.41 21.19
CA PHE A 311 18.80 17.02 21.55
C PHE A 311 20.21 16.49 21.85
N GLN A 312 20.29 15.39 22.59
CA GLN A 312 21.51 14.61 22.79
C GLN A 312 21.18 13.11 22.69
N ILE A 313 22.17 12.30 22.33
CA ILE A 313 22.02 10.84 22.30
C ILE A 313 22.13 10.29 23.73
N GLY A 314 21.26 9.34 24.09
CA GLY A 314 21.34 8.59 25.35
C GLY A 314 22.35 7.45 25.29
N GLU A 315 22.65 6.83 26.43
CA GLU A 315 23.74 5.84 26.55
C GLU A 315 23.55 4.60 25.67
N SER A 316 22.30 4.18 25.42
CA SER A 316 22.02 3.00 24.60
C SER A 316 22.11 3.24 23.09
N TYR A 317 22.32 4.49 22.64
CA TYR A 317 22.23 4.90 21.22
C TYR A 317 20.87 4.68 20.56
N ASP A 318 19.85 4.27 21.32
CA ASP A 318 18.46 4.13 20.85
C ASP A 318 17.56 5.20 21.45
N GLN A 319 18.17 6.16 22.14
CA GLN A 319 17.48 7.20 22.88
C GLN A 319 17.95 8.57 22.43
N ILE A 320 17.01 9.50 22.35
CA ILE A 320 17.28 10.93 22.19
C ILE A 320 16.67 11.66 23.38
N ILE A 321 17.47 12.52 24.03
CA ILE A 321 17.06 13.29 25.20
C ILE A 321 16.98 14.76 24.81
N ASP A 322 15.85 15.40 25.08
CA ASP A 322 15.69 16.84 24.92
C ASP A 322 16.39 17.57 26.08
N ARG A 323 17.47 18.30 25.80
CA ARG A 323 18.26 19.02 26.81
C ARG A 323 17.45 20.09 27.55
N LYS A 324 16.38 20.61 26.94
CA LYS A 324 15.57 21.68 27.53
C LYS A 324 14.52 21.14 28.51
N THR A 325 13.88 20.03 28.17
CA THR A 325 12.76 19.47 28.96
C THR A 325 13.18 18.27 29.81
N GLY A 326 14.33 17.65 29.53
CA GLY A 326 14.75 16.39 30.11
C GLY A 326 13.95 15.18 29.59
N LYS A 327 13.01 15.38 28.66
CA LYS A 327 12.20 14.29 28.11
C LYS A 327 13.06 13.37 27.24
N MET A 328 12.96 12.08 27.52
CA MET A 328 13.60 11.02 26.76
C MET A 328 12.63 10.44 25.73
N TYR A 329 13.13 10.20 24.53
CA TYR A 329 12.45 9.53 23.44
C TYR A 329 13.24 8.28 23.10
N THR A 330 12.62 7.11 23.19
CA THR A 330 13.25 5.82 22.92
C THR A 330 12.72 5.28 21.59
N SER A 331 13.63 4.76 20.77
CA SER A 331 13.29 4.09 19.52
C SER A 331 12.57 2.77 19.79
N GLU A 332 11.51 2.49 19.03
CA GLU A 332 10.81 1.20 19.02
C GLU A 332 11.37 0.25 17.93
N ALA A 333 12.50 0.60 17.32
CA ALA A 333 13.06 -0.10 16.15
C ALA A 333 13.69 -1.48 16.46
N PHE A 334 13.35 -2.11 17.59
CA PHE A 334 13.93 -3.38 18.05
C PHE A 334 12.87 -4.30 18.63
#